data_AF-A0A3B9YTU4-F1
#
_entry.id   AF-A0A3B9YTU4-F1
#
_cell.length_a   1.000
_cell.length_b   1.000
_cell.length_c   1.000
_cell.angle_alpha   90.00
_cell.angle_beta   90.00
_cell.angle_gamma   90.00
#
_symmetry.space_group_name_H-M   'P 1'
#
loop_
_entity.id
_entity.type
_entity.pdbx_description
1 polymer ?
#
loop_
_entity_poly.entity_id
_entity_poly.type
_entity_poly.pdbx_seq_one_letter_code
_entity_poly.pdbx_strand_id
1 'polypeptide(L)'
;MPVFTMKDAKNRLTELARLVERGERVVVTRHGKEVLELVPPRKKGLDMEAGQRWLQEHGISDPFPYIAPDFDDPLPEDFLIKPVPAKSESASRLKTKRVSPKESARTARRKTKAR
;
A
#
# COMPACT_ATOMS: atom_id res chain seq x y z
N MET A 1 30.18 -2.10 9.18
CA MET A 1 29.31 -2.81 8.22
C MET A 1 29.63 -4.29 8.31
N PRO A 2 28.85 -5.08 9.05
CA PRO A 2 29.09 -6.51 9.22
C PRO A 2 28.83 -7.31 7.94
N VAL A 3 29.64 -8.37 7.75
CA VAL A 3 29.59 -9.26 6.59
C VAL A 3 29.28 -10.68 7.03
N PHE A 4 28.28 -11.30 6.40
CA PHE A 4 27.88 -12.68 6.67
C PHE A 4 27.90 -13.53 5.42
N THR A 5 28.01 -14.84 5.58
CA THR A 5 27.80 -15.76 4.45
C THR A 5 26.31 -15.96 4.19
N MET A 6 25.94 -16.36 2.98
CA MET A 6 24.57 -16.70 2.60
C MET A 6 23.98 -17.80 3.51
N LYS A 7 24.83 -18.72 4.01
CA LYS A 7 24.42 -19.77 4.95
C LYS A 7 24.05 -19.18 6.31
N ASP A 8 24.88 -18.28 6.83
CA ASP A 8 24.62 -17.61 8.11
C ASP A 8 23.39 -16.71 8.03
N ALA A 9 23.26 -15.96 6.92
CA ALA A 9 22.12 -15.10 6.68
C ALA A 9 20.79 -15.87 6.64
N LYS A 10 20.76 -17.05 6.00
CA LYS A 10 19.58 -17.92 6.00
C LYS A 10 19.21 -18.38 7.41
N ASN A 11 20.20 -18.79 8.21
CA ASN A 11 19.97 -19.39 9.52
C ASN A 11 19.62 -18.35 10.60
N ARG A 12 20.07 -17.10 10.43
CA ARG A 12 19.94 -16.03 11.44
C ARG A 12 19.23 -14.80 10.92
N LEU A 13 18.35 -14.95 9.93
CA LEU A 13 17.69 -13.82 9.27
C LEU A 13 16.97 -12.89 10.27
N THR A 14 16.35 -13.46 11.30
CA THR A 14 15.68 -12.69 12.37
C THR A 14 16.64 -11.81 13.18
N GLU A 15 17.85 -12.30 13.45
CA GLU A 15 18.87 -11.51 14.15
C GLU A 15 19.42 -10.40 13.24
N LEU A 16 19.65 -10.72 11.96
CA LEU A 16 20.09 -9.74 10.97
C LEU A 16 19.03 -8.65 10.76
N ALA A 17 17.74 -9.00 10.75
CA ALA A 17 16.65 -8.04 10.68
C ALA A 17 16.68 -7.06 11.85
N ARG A 18 16.93 -7.53 13.08
CA ARG A 18 17.07 -6.65 14.26
C ARG A 18 18.26 -5.70 14.16
N LEU A 19 19.38 -6.14 13.59
CA LEU A 19 20.53 -5.26 13.32
C LEU A 19 20.12 -4.15 12.34
N VAL A 20 19.42 -4.53 11.27
CA VAL A 20 18.94 -3.61 10.23
C VAL A 20 17.89 -2.64 10.78
N GLU A 21 16.99 -3.09 11.64
CA GLU A 21 16.00 -2.23 12.32
C GLU A 21 16.66 -1.17 13.20
N ARG A 22 17.83 -1.45 13.78
CA ARG A 22 18.64 -0.47 14.53
C ARG A 22 19.40 0.53 13.63
N GLY A 23 19.29 0.40 12.31
CA GLY A 23 19.96 1.27 11.36
C GLY A 23 21.27 0.70 10.81
N GLU A 24 21.64 -0.53 11.16
CA GLU A 24 22.87 -1.14 10.64
C GLU A 24 22.68 -1.64 9.20
N ARG A 25 23.73 -1.53 8.38
CA ARG A 25 23.77 -2.12 7.04
C ARG A 25 24.54 -3.42 7.08
N VAL A 26 23.98 -4.48 6.50
CA VAL A 26 24.57 -5.82 6.53
C VAL A 26 24.83 -6.31 5.12
N VAL A 27 26.06 -6.72 4.82
CA VAL A 27 26.39 -7.33 3.53
C VAL A 27 26.37 -8.85 3.66
N VAL A 28 25.76 -9.51 2.69
CA VAL A 28 25.75 -10.97 2.60
C VAL A 28 26.54 -11.41 1.38
N THR A 29 27.42 -12.38 1.61
CA THR A 29 28.33 -12.92 0.62
C THR A 29 27.97 -14.36 0.25
N ARG A 30 28.30 -14.78 -0.96
CA ARG A 30 28.27 -16.19 -1.38
C ARG A 30 29.65 -16.53 -1.94
N HIS A 31 30.32 -17.50 -1.32
CA HIS A 31 31.71 -17.86 -1.65
C HIS A 31 32.67 -16.65 -1.64
N GLY A 32 32.54 -15.76 -0.65
CA GLY A 32 33.38 -14.57 -0.50
C GLY A 32 33.04 -13.41 -1.44
N LYS A 33 32.06 -13.56 -2.34
CA LYS A 33 31.57 -12.47 -3.20
C LYS A 33 30.32 -11.84 -2.61
N GLU A 34 30.25 -10.52 -2.55
CA GLU A 34 29.06 -9.79 -2.14
C GLU A 34 27.91 -10.04 -3.12
N VAL A 35 26.73 -10.37 -2.61
CA VAL A 35 25.56 -10.72 -3.44
C VAL A 35 24.30 -9.95 -3.08
N LEU A 36 24.16 -9.51 -1.83
CA LEU A 36 23.05 -8.67 -1.40
C LEU A 36 23.45 -7.84 -0.18
N GLU A 37 22.74 -6.74 -0.01
CA GLU A 37 22.84 -5.85 1.15
C GLU A 37 21.46 -5.76 1.82
N LEU A 38 21.41 -5.97 3.12
CA LEU A 38 20.23 -5.70 3.94
C LEU A 38 20.38 -4.29 4.50
N VAL A 39 19.42 -3.43 4.15
CA VAL A 39 19.39 -2.02 4.56
C VAL A 39 18.08 -1.70 5.28
N PRO A 40 18.09 -0.72 6.19
CA PRO A 40 16.87 -0.29 6.85
C PRO A 40 15.82 0.14 5.81
N PRO A 41 14.54 -0.22 6.00
CA PRO A 41 13.49 0.23 5.10
C PRO A 41 13.44 1.75 5.12
N ARG A 42 13.50 2.37 3.95
CA ARG A 42 13.24 3.81 3.83
C ARG A 42 11.80 4.06 4.27
N LYS A 43 11.60 5.05 5.15
CA LYS A 43 10.24 5.52 5.47
C LYS A 43 9.55 5.85 4.16
N LYS A 44 8.40 5.22 3.89
CA LYS A 44 7.61 5.51 2.70
C LYS A 44 6.95 6.87 2.91
N GLY A 45 7.15 7.78 1.95
CA GLY A 45 6.57 9.12 1.97
C GLY A 45 7.61 10.17 1.61
N LEU A 46 7.11 11.29 1.08
CA LEU A 46 7.88 12.52 1.01
C LEU A 46 7.92 13.11 2.42
N ASP A 47 9.11 13.39 2.91
CA ASP A 47 9.27 14.25 4.07
C ASP A 47 8.94 15.68 3.62
N MET A 48 7.71 16.10 3.89
CA MET A 48 7.21 17.41 3.48
C MET A 48 8.04 18.55 4.06
N GLU A 49 8.62 18.36 5.24
CA GLU A 49 9.46 19.37 5.89
C GLU A 49 10.82 19.47 5.17
N ALA A 50 11.43 18.33 4.84
CA ALA A 50 12.64 18.30 4.03
C ALA A 50 12.40 18.88 2.62
N GLY A 51 11.25 18.57 2.01
CA GLY A 51 10.85 19.12 0.72
C GLY A 51 10.69 20.64 0.76
N GLN A 52 10.03 21.18 1.79
CA GLN A 52 9.88 22.63 1.96
C GLN A 52 11.23 23.33 2.15
N ARG A 53 12.15 22.75 2.92
CA ARG A 53 13.50 23.31 3.11
C ARG A 53 14.27 23.34 1.79
N TRP A 54 14.22 22.25 1.02
CA TRP A 54 14.84 22.19 -0.30
C TRP A 54 14.30 23.27 -1.24
N LEU A 55 12.97 23.48 -1.28
CA LEU A 55 12.36 24.55 -2.07
C LEU A 55 12.85 25.93 -1.66
N GLN A 56 12.95 26.22 -0.35
CA GLN A 56 13.49 27.49 0.15
C GLN A 56 14.96 27.70 -0.20
N GLU A 57 15.81 26.68 -0.01
CA GLU A 57 17.24 26.73 -0.36
C GLU A 57 17.46 27.02 -1.84
N HIS A 58 16.55 26.56 -2.70
CA HIS A 58 16.63 26.74 -4.15
C HIS A 58 15.85 27.99 -4.63
N GLY A 59 15.31 28.79 -3.72
CA GLY A 59 14.56 30.02 -4.04
C GLY A 59 13.23 29.77 -4.76
N ILE A 60 12.69 28.55 -4.65
CA ILE A 60 11.43 28.17 -5.29
C ILE A 60 10.29 28.55 -4.33
N SER A 61 9.73 29.74 -4.52
CA SER A 61 8.60 30.24 -3.74
C SER A 61 7.26 29.65 -4.16
N ASP A 62 7.14 29.26 -5.43
CA ASP A 62 5.95 28.64 -6.00
C ASP A 62 6.32 27.31 -6.67
N PRO A 63 6.10 26.16 -6.00
CA PRO A 63 6.34 24.85 -6.58
C PRO A 63 5.31 24.47 -7.66
N PHE A 64 4.21 25.21 -7.79
CA PHE A 64 3.15 24.98 -8.77
C PHE A 64 2.89 26.29 -9.57
N PRO A 65 3.86 26.74 -10.38
CA PRO A 65 3.89 28.08 -10.98
C PRO A 65 2.72 28.41 -11.92
N TYR A 66 1.96 27.40 -12.32
CA TYR A 66 0.75 27.57 -13.09
C TYR A 66 -0.25 26.47 -12.74
N ILE A 67 -1.44 26.90 -12.32
CA ILE A 67 -2.64 26.08 -12.22
C ILE A 67 -3.69 26.81 -13.04
N ALA A 68 -4.38 26.08 -13.93
CA ALA A 68 -5.40 26.68 -14.76
C ALA A 68 -6.55 27.24 -13.88
N PRO A 69 -7.12 28.42 -14.18
CA PRO A 69 -8.19 29.01 -13.36
C PRO A 69 -9.43 28.11 -13.21
N ASP A 70 -9.67 27.24 -14.19
CA ASP A 70 -10.77 26.27 -14.28
C ASP A 70 -10.38 24.88 -13.77
N PHE A 71 -9.23 24.72 -13.11
CA PHE A 71 -8.78 23.39 -12.66
C PHE A 71 -9.74 22.72 -11.67
N ASP A 72 -10.37 23.52 -10.81
CA ASP A 72 -11.37 23.05 -9.84
C ASP A 72 -12.81 23.11 -10.39
N ASP A 73 -13.00 23.57 -11.63
CA ASP A 73 -14.33 23.63 -12.24
C ASP A 73 -14.88 22.22 -12.53
N PRO A 74 -16.20 22.00 -12.40
CA PRO A 74 -16.78 20.72 -12.74
C PRO A 74 -16.55 20.42 -14.22
N LEU A 75 -16.05 19.20 -14.50
CA LEU A 75 -15.89 18.72 -15.87
C LEU A 75 -17.25 18.78 -16.62
N PRO A 76 -17.26 19.18 -17.90
CA PRO A 76 -18.47 19.13 -18.74
C PRO A 76 -19.07 17.72 -18.78
N GLU A 77 -20.39 17.62 -18.78
CA GLU A 77 -21.10 16.32 -18.77
C GLU A 77 -20.78 15.46 -20.01
N ASP A 78 -20.49 16.12 -21.13
CA ASP A 78 -20.17 15.49 -22.42
C ASP A 78 -18.69 15.05 -22.54
N PHE A 79 -17.83 15.43 -21.58
CA PHE A 79 -16.42 15.04 -21.55
C PHE A 79 -16.23 13.56 -21.19
N LEU A 80 -17.18 12.98 -20.45
CA LEU A 80 -17.07 11.60 -20.01
C LEU A 80 -17.48 10.63 -21.12
N ILE A 81 -16.66 9.61 -21.35
CA ILE A 81 -16.98 8.46 -22.24
C ILE A 81 -18.30 7.76 -21.81
N LYS A 82 -18.76 7.99 -20.57
CA LYS A 82 -20.04 7.51 -20.03
C LYS A 82 -20.74 8.64 -19.28
N PRO A 83 -22.07 8.80 -19.43
CA PRO A 83 -22.81 9.84 -18.72
C PRO A 83 -22.69 9.66 -17.21
N VAL A 84 -22.68 10.78 -16.49
CA VAL A 84 -22.70 10.78 -15.02
C VAL A 84 -23.96 10.02 -14.57
N PRO A 85 -23.84 8.96 -13.74
CA PRO A 85 -25.03 8.29 -13.23
C PRO A 85 -25.87 9.30 -12.45
N ALA A 86 -27.17 9.35 -12.71
CA ALA A 86 -28.07 10.27 -12.05
C ALA A 86 -27.89 10.16 -10.53
N LYS A 87 -27.90 11.30 -9.81
CA LYS A 87 -27.66 11.40 -8.35
C LYS A 87 -28.50 10.42 -7.50
N SER A 88 -29.56 9.82 -8.05
CA SER A 88 -30.40 8.81 -7.41
C SER A 88 -29.84 7.38 -7.43
N GLU A 89 -28.92 7.03 -8.33
CA GLU A 89 -28.39 5.66 -8.43
C GLU A 89 -27.27 5.36 -7.42
N SER A 90 -26.44 6.36 -7.09
CA SER A 90 -25.30 6.19 -6.18
C SER A 90 -25.73 5.89 -4.73
N ALA A 91 -26.85 6.47 -4.29
CA ALA A 91 -27.40 6.24 -2.95
C ALA A 91 -28.12 4.88 -2.82
N SER A 92 -28.62 4.34 -3.94
CA SER A 92 -29.45 3.12 -3.95
C SER A 92 -28.63 1.84 -3.89
N ARG A 93 -27.38 1.88 -4.37
CA ARG A 93 -26.46 0.73 -4.38
C ARG A 93 -25.92 0.34 -3.00
N LEU A 94 -26.05 1.21 -1.99
CA LEU A 94 -25.62 0.93 -0.61
C LEU A 94 -26.67 0.18 0.23
N LYS A 95 -27.93 0.05 -0.22
CA LYS A 95 -29.02 -0.54 0.60
C LYS A 95 -29.39 -1.99 0.26
N THR A 96 -28.80 -2.62 -0.76
CA THR A 96 -29.10 -4.01 -1.14
C THR A 96 -27.89 -4.94 -0.94
N LYS A 97 -27.37 -5.02 0.28
CA LYS A 97 -26.62 -6.21 0.73
C LYS A 97 -26.57 -6.33 2.26
N ARG A 98 -27.72 -6.54 2.88
CA ARG A 98 -27.82 -7.30 4.14
C ARG A 98 -28.94 -8.32 4.02
N VAL A 99 -28.69 -9.39 3.27
CA VAL A 99 -29.38 -10.65 3.50
C VAL A 99 -28.47 -11.46 4.42
N SER A 100 -28.84 -11.51 5.70
CA SER A 100 -28.20 -12.33 6.73
C SER A 100 -28.22 -13.81 6.33
N PRO A 101 -27.07 -14.50 6.27
CA PRO A 101 -27.05 -15.96 6.14
C PRO A 101 -27.31 -16.58 7.52
N LYS A 102 -28.57 -16.65 7.94
CA LYS A 102 -28.99 -17.45 9.11
C LYS A 102 -30.30 -18.18 8.86
N GLU A 103 -30.36 -18.97 7.79
CA GLU A 103 -31.47 -19.92 7.64
C GLU A 103 -31.18 -21.16 6.76
N SER A 104 -29.92 -21.60 6.67
CA SER A 104 -29.55 -22.74 5.81
C SER A 104 -29.08 -24.00 6.57
N ALA A 105 -29.42 -24.17 7.85
CA ALA A 105 -28.90 -25.31 8.61
C ALA A 105 -29.85 -25.95 9.63
N ARG A 106 -31.16 -26.03 9.35
CA ARG A 106 -32.09 -26.83 10.17
C ARG A 106 -33.21 -27.52 9.37
N THR A 107 -32.94 -28.09 8.19
CA THR A 107 -33.89 -29.05 7.57
C THR A 107 -33.17 -30.06 6.67
N ALA A 108 -32.27 -30.87 7.24
CA ALA A 108 -31.72 -32.04 6.55
C ALA A 108 -31.20 -33.07 7.56
N ARG A 109 -32.07 -33.54 8.46
CA ARG A 109 -31.80 -34.74 9.28
C ARG A 109 -33.10 -35.38 9.79
N ARG A 110 -34.02 -35.66 8.87
CA ARG A 110 -35.05 -36.68 9.02
C ARG A 110 -35.12 -37.44 7.70
N LYS A 111 -35.10 -38.77 7.78
CA LYS A 111 -35.09 -39.78 6.70
C LYS A 111 -33.71 -40.20 6.22
N THR A 112 -33.11 -41.14 6.95
CA THR A 112 -32.38 -42.32 6.44
C THR A 112 -31.92 -43.16 7.64
N LYS A 113 -32.85 -43.92 8.22
CA LYS A 113 -32.53 -45.18 8.87
C LYS A 113 -33.74 -46.09 8.70
N ALA A 114 -33.80 -46.72 7.54
CA ALA A 114 -34.60 -47.90 7.31
C ALA A 114 -34.05 -49.02 8.20
N ARG A 115 -34.96 -49.73 8.85
CA ARG A 115 -34.75 -51.05 9.44
C ARG A 115 -35.98 -51.86 9.10
#